data_AF-A0A954JQH3-F1
#
_entry.id   AF-A0A954JQH3-F1
#
_cell.length_a   1.000
_cell.length_b   1.000
_cell.length_c   1.000
_cell.angle_alpha   90.00
_cell.angle_beta   90.00
_cell.angle_gamma   90.00
#
_symmetry.space_group_name_H-M   'P 1'
#
loop_
_entity.id
_entity.type
_entity.pdbx_description
1 polymer ?
#
loop_
_entity_poly.entity_id
_entity_poly.type
_entity_poly.pdbx_seq_one_letter_code
_entity_poly.pdbx_strand_id
1 'polypeptide(L)'
;TVLPLPKPVAFSDPHPQEARFLVLSESCARCHSAVPTAQALWGSTGQDASPLGTWRASVMANSFADPYWRAQMEREVDLASEAGRPEVRELCTRCHAPAAVHEARLGGDAAPTLAALDADPAAHEGVTCTVCHRMNGEGFGEKKTFDGNLPLDLGANLFGPYPEPFDGPMAAMSGYQIQYGEHVSTSALCATCHTLETGHGEARFLEQSPYLEWRNSVFSYESGETEQSRSCQSCHMPNMGSMNIAHNPMGGDFPFLSPRPDVRSHAIVGGNALLLDLLRLGREELGVRASAAELEQMAQETRRQLSQDTATVDLDEVEWFLDRLRFDVLVENLAGHKLPSGYPSRRMWLEVTVTTEDFP
;
A
#
# COMPACT_ATOMS: atom_id res chain seq x y z
N THR A 1 11.67 -20.39 14.01
CA THR A 1 12.26 -19.26 14.76
C THR A 1 12.29 -18.06 13.84
N VAL A 2 11.60 -16.97 14.18
CA VAL A 2 11.80 -15.68 13.48
C VAL A 2 13.30 -15.37 13.58
N LEU A 3 13.94 -14.96 12.49
CA LEU A 3 15.33 -14.48 12.56
C LEU A 3 15.40 -13.50 13.75
N PRO A 4 16.32 -13.70 14.71
CA PRO A 4 16.41 -12.80 15.85
C PRO A 4 16.58 -11.39 15.29
N LEU A 5 15.61 -10.53 15.60
CA LEU A 5 15.57 -9.18 15.08
C LEU A 5 16.87 -8.47 15.48
N PRO A 6 17.46 -7.64 14.60
CA PRO A 6 18.61 -6.84 14.96
C PRO A 6 18.27 -6.01 16.20
N LYS A 7 19.18 -6.02 17.18
CA LYS A 7 19.01 -5.28 18.44
C LYS A 7 18.77 -3.80 18.13
N PRO A 8 17.92 -3.10 18.91
CA PRO A 8 17.71 -1.67 18.74
C PRO A 8 19.06 -0.95 18.76
N VAL A 9 19.32 -0.16 17.72
CA VAL A 9 20.45 0.77 17.72
C VAL A 9 20.00 2.00 18.50
N ALA A 10 20.85 2.53 19.37
CA ALA A 10 20.57 3.78 20.07
C ALA A 10 20.24 4.88 19.03
N PHE A 11 19.00 5.31 19.04
CA PHE A 11 18.42 6.21 18.05
C PHE A 11 18.15 7.57 18.70
N SER A 12 18.59 8.65 18.05
CA SER A 12 18.25 10.02 18.43
C SER A 12 17.38 10.63 17.34
N ASP A 13 16.14 10.98 17.67
CA ASP A 13 15.22 11.61 16.72
C ASP A 13 15.78 12.96 16.22
N PRO A 14 15.94 13.15 14.90
CA PRO A 14 16.35 14.45 14.36
C PRO A 14 15.24 15.51 14.43
N HIS A 15 14.00 15.15 14.77
CA HIS A 15 12.89 16.08 14.97
C HIS A 15 12.82 16.57 16.43
N PRO A 16 12.11 17.69 16.73
CA PRO A 16 11.95 18.17 18.11
C PRO A 16 11.43 17.08 19.06
N GLN A 17 11.77 17.14 20.35
CA GLN A 17 11.48 16.05 21.34
C GLN A 17 9.99 15.72 21.57
N GLU A 18 9.06 16.47 20.97
CA GLU A 18 7.61 16.19 20.97
C GLU A 18 7.10 15.65 19.63
N ALA A 19 7.96 15.57 18.61
CA ALA A 19 7.65 15.08 17.28
C ALA A 19 7.93 13.59 17.14
N ARG A 20 7.13 12.94 16.30
CA ARG A 20 7.25 11.54 15.93
C ARG A 20 8.37 11.33 14.93
N PHE A 21 9.05 10.20 15.02
CA PHE A 21 10.05 9.81 14.03
C PHE A 21 9.39 9.57 12.66
N LEU A 22 8.25 8.88 12.64
CA LEU A 22 7.43 8.70 11.45
C LEU A 22 6.27 9.69 11.54
N VAL A 23 6.50 10.94 11.08
CA VAL A 23 5.45 11.96 11.15
C VAL A 23 4.23 11.56 10.35
N LEU A 24 3.10 12.10 10.79
CA LEU A 24 1.77 11.77 10.30
C LEU A 24 1.41 12.61 9.06
N SER A 25 0.44 12.11 8.30
CA SER A 25 -0.05 12.65 7.03
C SER A 25 -0.52 14.11 7.12
N GLU A 26 -0.98 14.57 8.28
CA GLU A 26 -1.37 15.97 8.52
C GLU A 26 -0.21 16.94 8.27
N SER A 27 1.02 16.57 8.64
CA SER A 27 2.19 17.40 8.39
C SER A 27 2.43 17.58 6.89
N CYS A 28 2.21 16.51 6.11
CA CYS A 28 2.37 16.49 4.65
C CYS A 28 1.22 17.25 3.96
N ALA A 29 0.00 17.12 4.48
CA ALA A 29 -1.23 17.71 3.95
C ALA A 29 -1.17 19.23 3.80
N ARG A 30 -0.33 19.91 4.59
CA ARG A 30 -0.12 21.37 4.54
C ARG A 30 0.33 21.87 3.16
N CYS A 31 1.00 21.03 2.37
CA CYS A 31 1.49 21.34 1.04
C CYS A 31 1.09 20.31 -0.01
N HIS A 32 0.84 19.06 0.40
CA HIS A 32 0.57 17.91 -0.49
C HIS A 32 -0.91 17.50 -0.49
N SER A 33 -1.81 18.47 -0.45
CA SER A 33 -3.26 18.27 -0.61
C SER A 33 -3.81 19.11 -1.77
N ALA A 34 -4.96 18.74 -2.32
CA ALA A 34 -5.64 19.57 -3.29
C ALA A 34 -6.43 20.66 -2.57
N VAL A 35 -6.16 21.93 -2.90
CA VAL A 35 -6.88 23.09 -2.37
C VAL A 35 -7.48 23.91 -3.51
N PRO A 36 -8.68 24.51 -3.35
CA PRO A 36 -9.34 25.26 -4.44
C PRO A 36 -8.58 26.52 -4.90
N THR A 37 -7.62 27.00 -4.11
CA THR A 37 -6.87 28.25 -4.32
C THR A 37 -5.51 28.06 -4.99
N ALA A 38 -5.12 26.83 -5.30
CA ALA A 38 -3.87 26.48 -5.99
C ALA A 38 -4.16 25.61 -7.22
N GLN A 39 -3.31 25.73 -8.24
CA GLN A 39 -3.33 24.83 -9.41
C GLN A 39 -2.57 23.53 -9.15
N ALA A 40 -1.59 23.55 -8.24
CA ALA A 40 -0.87 22.38 -7.80
C ALA A 40 -1.82 21.24 -7.38
N LEU A 41 -1.44 20.01 -7.72
CA LEU A 41 -2.12 18.78 -7.33
C LEU A 41 -3.55 18.58 -7.87
N TRP A 42 -3.96 19.38 -8.85
CA TRP A 42 -5.14 19.12 -9.66
C TRP A 42 -4.74 18.53 -11.01
N GLY A 43 -5.35 17.41 -11.38
CA GLY A 43 -5.17 16.80 -12.69
C GLY A 43 -5.81 17.62 -13.82
N SER A 44 -5.46 17.31 -15.06
CA SER A 44 -5.95 18.02 -16.25
C SER A 44 -7.48 17.96 -16.45
N THR A 45 -8.16 16.99 -15.82
CA THR A 45 -9.62 16.87 -15.84
C THR A 45 -10.29 17.49 -14.61
N GLY A 46 -9.52 18.18 -13.75
CA GLY A 46 -10.01 18.81 -12.52
C GLY A 46 -10.18 17.85 -11.34
N GLN A 47 -9.65 16.63 -11.44
CA GLN A 47 -9.65 15.65 -10.37
C GLN A 47 -8.54 15.92 -9.34
N ASP A 48 -8.79 15.60 -8.08
CA ASP A 48 -7.75 15.62 -7.03
C ASP A 48 -6.68 14.57 -7.37
N ALA A 49 -5.45 15.05 -7.59
CA ALA A 49 -4.27 14.24 -7.84
C ALA A 49 -3.25 14.32 -6.70
N SER A 50 -3.65 14.89 -5.56
CA SER A 50 -2.81 15.00 -4.38
C SER A 50 -2.50 13.63 -3.77
N PRO A 51 -1.26 13.42 -3.28
CA PRO A 51 -0.93 12.21 -2.54
C PRO A 51 -1.89 11.98 -1.37
N LEU A 52 -2.23 13.02 -0.61
CA LEU A 52 -3.17 12.89 0.51
C LEU A 52 -4.57 12.45 0.07
N GLY A 53 -5.16 13.13 -0.91
CA GLY A 53 -6.53 12.88 -1.36
C GLY A 53 -6.69 11.48 -1.94
N THR A 54 -5.73 11.06 -2.77
CA THR A 54 -5.76 9.72 -3.38
C THR A 54 -5.43 8.61 -2.37
N TRP A 55 -4.54 8.86 -1.40
CA TRP A 55 -4.16 7.87 -0.38
C TRP A 55 -5.23 7.62 0.68
N ARG A 56 -5.91 8.66 1.19
CA ARG A 56 -6.70 8.58 2.43
C ARG A 56 -7.79 7.51 2.42
N ALA A 57 -8.40 7.23 1.27
CA ALA A 57 -9.43 6.21 1.12
C ALA A 57 -8.88 4.82 0.71
N SER A 58 -7.57 4.69 0.49
CA SER A 58 -6.95 3.42 0.14
C SER A 58 -7.00 2.42 1.30
N VAL A 59 -6.86 1.13 0.97
CA VAL A 59 -6.69 0.08 1.99
C VAL A 59 -5.38 0.29 2.78
N MET A 60 -4.37 0.92 2.19
CA MET A 60 -3.12 1.24 2.89
C MET A 60 -3.32 2.25 4.02
N ALA A 61 -4.05 3.33 3.79
CA ALA A 61 -4.38 4.33 4.81
C ALA A 61 -5.28 3.77 5.93
N ASN A 62 -6.02 2.70 5.63
CA ASN A 62 -7.01 2.11 6.51
C ASN A 62 -6.63 0.68 6.94
N SER A 63 -5.36 0.30 6.81
CA SER A 63 -4.91 -1.08 7.05
C SER A 63 -5.05 -1.52 8.51
N PHE A 64 -5.00 -0.58 9.46
CA PHE A 64 -5.29 -0.81 10.89
C PHE A 64 -6.79 -0.87 11.19
N ALA A 65 -7.59 -0.12 10.42
CA ALA A 65 -9.04 -0.03 10.59
C ALA A 65 -9.78 -1.25 9.99
N ASP A 66 -9.08 -2.14 9.27
CA ASP A 66 -9.64 -3.35 8.70
C ASP A 66 -10.17 -4.29 9.81
N PRO A 67 -11.50 -4.46 9.95
CA PRO A 67 -12.09 -5.25 11.03
C PRO A 67 -11.77 -6.74 10.89
N TYR A 68 -11.56 -7.23 9.66
CA TYR A 68 -11.18 -8.61 9.42
C TYR A 68 -9.75 -8.87 9.88
N TRP A 69 -8.83 -7.97 9.53
CA TRP A 69 -7.44 -8.05 10.00
C TRP A 69 -7.35 -7.97 11.53
N ARG A 70 -8.08 -7.04 12.17
CA ARG A 70 -8.09 -6.90 13.63
C ARG A 70 -8.54 -8.20 14.30
N ALA A 71 -9.66 -8.78 13.84
CA ALA A 71 -10.17 -10.03 14.37
C ALA A 71 -9.19 -11.20 14.17
N GLN A 72 -8.55 -11.28 13.00
CA GLN A 72 -7.53 -12.29 12.73
C GLN A 72 -6.30 -12.12 13.63
N MET A 73 -5.82 -10.89 13.80
CA MET A 73 -4.66 -10.58 14.64
C MET A 73 -4.92 -10.92 16.11
N GLU A 74 -6.07 -10.52 16.67
CA GLU A 74 -6.45 -10.90 18.03
C GLU A 74 -6.56 -12.41 18.19
N ARG A 75 -7.14 -13.11 17.21
CA ARG A 75 -7.24 -14.57 17.20
C ARG A 75 -5.86 -15.24 17.24
N GLU A 76 -4.91 -14.77 16.44
CA GLU A 76 -3.55 -15.31 16.43
C GLU A 76 -2.80 -15.01 17.74
N VAL A 77 -3.02 -13.83 18.34
CA VAL A 77 -2.47 -13.48 19.66
C VAL A 77 -3.05 -14.38 20.77
N ASP A 78 -4.34 -14.71 20.70
CA ASP A 78 -4.99 -15.61 21.66
C ASP A 78 -4.49 -17.06 21.55
N LEU A 79 -4.14 -17.50 20.33
CA LEU A 79 -3.58 -18.81 20.07
C LEU A 79 -2.09 -18.92 20.44
N ALA A 80 -1.38 -17.80 20.49
CA ALA A 80 0.02 -17.77 20.88
C ALA A 80 0.23 -18.07 22.37
N SER A 81 1.40 -18.62 22.70
CA SER A 81 1.86 -18.68 24.09
C SER A 81 2.04 -17.27 24.64
N GLU A 82 1.93 -17.09 25.95
CA GLU A 82 2.11 -15.78 26.59
C GLU A 82 3.41 -15.08 26.17
N ALA A 83 4.50 -15.85 26.08
CA ALA A 83 5.80 -15.38 25.64
C ALA A 83 5.88 -15.05 24.13
N GLY A 84 5.00 -15.61 23.29
CA GLY A 84 4.96 -15.40 21.83
C GLY A 84 4.00 -14.31 21.37
N ARG A 85 3.15 -13.79 22.27
CA ARG A 85 2.19 -12.72 21.94
C ARG A 85 2.84 -11.44 21.43
N PRO A 86 3.97 -10.94 21.98
CA PRO A 86 4.64 -9.77 21.44
C PRO A 86 5.06 -9.93 19.98
N GLU A 87 5.63 -11.08 19.62
CA GLU A 87 6.14 -11.37 18.27
C GLU A 87 5.02 -11.46 17.24
N VAL A 88 3.88 -12.06 17.58
CA VAL A 88 2.70 -12.09 16.72
C VAL A 88 2.18 -10.68 16.47
N ARG A 89 2.07 -9.87 17.54
CA ARG A 89 1.64 -8.47 17.42
C ARG A 89 2.57 -7.66 16.54
N GLU A 90 3.88 -7.79 16.74
CA GLU A 90 4.89 -7.11 15.92
C GLU A 90 4.78 -7.53 14.45
N LEU A 91 4.70 -8.83 14.17
CA LEU A 91 4.61 -9.36 12.81
C LEU A 91 3.44 -8.76 12.03
N CYS A 92 2.23 -8.74 12.62
CA CYS A 92 1.04 -8.18 11.98
C CYS A 92 1.13 -6.66 11.81
N THR A 93 1.62 -5.96 12.84
CA THR A 93 1.57 -4.49 12.88
C THR A 93 2.66 -3.83 12.06
N ARG A 94 3.76 -4.53 11.72
CA ARG A 94 4.80 -4.02 10.79
C ARG A 94 4.25 -3.68 9.40
N CYS A 95 3.14 -4.28 8.98
CA CYS A 95 2.47 -3.96 7.71
C CYS A 95 1.15 -3.19 7.89
N HIS A 96 0.43 -3.38 9.00
CA HIS A 96 -0.91 -2.81 9.20
C HIS A 96 -0.98 -1.58 10.11
N ALA A 97 0.03 -1.35 10.96
CA ALA A 97 0.21 -0.13 11.73
C ALA A 97 1.70 0.25 11.81
N PRO A 98 2.41 0.30 10.67
CA PRO A 98 3.87 0.40 10.60
C PRO A 98 4.42 1.60 11.39
N ALA A 99 3.77 2.76 11.31
CA ALA A 99 4.25 3.95 12.01
C ALA A 99 4.38 3.71 13.53
N ALA A 100 3.31 3.23 14.17
CA ALA A 100 3.28 2.98 15.60
C ALA A 100 4.26 1.88 16.04
N VAL A 101 4.32 0.75 15.32
CA VAL A 101 5.18 -0.37 15.73
C VAL A 101 6.67 -0.08 15.51
N HIS A 102 7.03 0.62 14.42
CA HIS A 102 8.44 0.95 14.16
C HIS A 102 8.95 2.03 15.11
N GLU A 103 8.09 2.97 15.53
CA GLU A 103 8.44 3.93 16.59
C GLU A 103 8.68 3.24 17.93
N ALA A 104 7.77 2.36 18.37
CA ALA A 104 7.97 1.57 19.58
C ALA A 104 9.29 0.77 19.52
N ARG A 105 9.57 0.13 18.37
CA ARG A 105 10.80 -0.62 18.16
C ARG A 105 12.07 0.24 18.23
N LEU A 106 12.03 1.45 17.67
CA LEU A 106 13.15 2.41 17.75
C LEU A 106 13.37 2.92 19.18
N GLY A 107 12.30 3.06 19.96
CA GLY A 107 12.35 3.36 21.39
C GLY A 107 12.87 2.19 22.25
N GLY A 108 12.95 0.99 21.70
CA GLY A 108 13.29 -0.23 22.42
C GLY A 108 12.12 -0.83 23.21
N ASP A 109 10.90 -0.39 22.93
CA ASP A 109 9.67 -0.89 23.54
C ASP A 109 9.19 -2.18 22.88
N ALA A 110 8.41 -2.96 23.62
CA ALA A 110 7.71 -4.11 23.06
C ALA A 110 6.60 -3.68 22.10
N ALA A 111 6.24 -4.56 21.16
CA ALA A 111 5.14 -4.30 20.24
C ALA A 111 3.85 -3.93 21.03
N PRO A 112 3.15 -2.83 20.65
CA PRO A 112 1.94 -2.39 21.34
C PRO A 112 0.81 -3.44 21.33
N THR A 113 -0.11 -3.38 22.31
CA THR A 113 -1.37 -4.15 22.25
C THR A 113 -2.35 -3.47 21.31
N LEU A 114 -3.41 -4.18 20.87
CA LEU A 114 -4.45 -3.56 20.05
C LEU A 114 -5.08 -2.35 20.77
N ALA A 115 -5.36 -2.47 22.07
CA ALA A 115 -5.87 -1.36 22.88
C ALA A 115 -4.90 -0.15 22.95
N ALA A 116 -3.59 -0.39 22.98
CA ALA A 116 -2.60 0.69 22.93
C ALA A 116 -2.55 1.35 21.54
N LEU A 117 -2.67 0.56 20.47
CA LEU A 117 -2.73 1.06 19.10
C LEU A 117 -4.01 1.88 18.85
N ASP A 118 -5.15 1.47 19.42
CA ASP A 118 -6.40 2.23 19.30
C ASP A 118 -6.28 3.64 19.89
N ALA A 119 -5.46 3.81 20.93
CA ALA A 119 -5.17 5.10 21.53
C ALA A 119 -4.07 5.90 20.80
N ASP A 120 -3.38 5.29 19.83
CA ASP A 120 -2.29 5.90 19.07
C ASP A 120 -2.78 6.40 17.69
N PRO A 121 -2.80 7.73 17.45
CA PRO A 121 -3.17 8.29 16.14
C PRO A 121 -2.35 7.75 14.95
N ALA A 122 -1.10 7.33 15.17
CA ALA A 122 -0.25 6.77 14.13
C ALA A 122 -0.73 5.40 13.64
N ALA A 123 -1.34 4.60 14.52
CA ALA A 123 -1.92 3.33 14.12
C ALA A 123 -3.08 3.54 13.14
N HIS A 124 -3.92 4.54 13.41
CA HIS A 124 -5.05 4.91 12.57
C HIS A 124 -4.64 5.50 11.20
N GLU A 125 -3.36 5.79 10.96
CA GLU A 125 -2.90 6.19 9.62
C GLU A 125 -2.60 4.97 8.74
N GLY A 126 -2.58 3.76 9.30
CA GLY A 126 -2.11 2.57 8.60
C GLY A 126 -0.71 2.77 8.03
N VAL A 127 -0.56 2.53 6.73
CA VAL A 127 0.68 2.79 5.98
C VAL A 127 0.71 4.26 5.52
N THR A 128 1.28 5.13 6.35
CA THR A 128 1.41 6.58 6.07
C THR A 128 2.59 6.95 5.18
N CYS A 129 2.68 8.22 4.78
CA CYS A 129 3.67 8.76 3.85
C CYS A 129 5.11 8.43 4.27
N THR A 130 5.44 8.67 5.54
CA THR A 130 6.80 8.47 6.07
C THR A 130 7.21 7.01 6.13
N VAL A 131 6.28 6.07 6.14
CA VAL A 131 6.58 4.62 6.12
C VAL A 131 7.29 4.26 4.83
N CYS A 132 6.79 4.74 3.69
CA CYS A 132 7.40 4.48 2.38
C CYS A 132 8.55 5.44 2.08
N HIS A 133 8.32 6.74 2.29
CA HIS A 133 9.27 7.77 1.84
C HIS A 133 10.52 7.89 2.71
N ARG A 134 10.61 7.19 3.85
CA ARG A 134 11.83 7.14 4.68
C ARG A 134 12.65 5.89 4.51
N MET A 135 12.22 4.93 3.70
CA MET A 135 13.06 3.78 3.40
C MET A 135 14.24 4.23 2.53
N ASN A 136 15.47 3.86 2.90
CA ASN A 136 16.68 4.25 2.19
C ASN A 136 17.04 3.33 1.01
N GLY A 137 16.24 2.28 0.77
CA GLY A 137 16.43 1.31 -0.30
C GLY A 137 17.42 0.18 -0.01
N GLU A 138 18.09 0.19 1.15
CA GLU A 138 19.10 -0.82 1.46
C GLU A 138 18.48 -2.23 1.55
N GLY A 139 18.92 -3.13 0.67
CA GLY A 139 18.47 -4.53 0.66
C GLY A 139 17.09 -4.77 0.09
N PHE A 140 16.47 -3.79 -0.56
CA PHE A 140 15.20 -3.98 -1.24
C PHE A 140 15.21 -5.20 -2.16
N GLY A 141 14.14 -6.01 -2.08
CA GLY A 141 14.00 -7.26 -2.82
C GLY A 141 14.72 -8.46 -2.19
N GLU A 142 15.39 -8.28 -1.05
CA GLU A 142 16.04 -9.33 -0.29
C GLU A 142 15.23 -9.72 0.96
N LYS A 143 15.45 -10.95 1.45
CA LYS A 143 14.76 -11.47 2.65
C LYS A 143 14.89 -10.57 3.88
N LYS A 144 15.97 -9.79 4.00
CA LYS A 144 16.19 -8.93 5.18
C LYS A 144 15.19 -7.78 5.28
N THR A 145 14.55 -7.37 4.17
CA THR A 145 13.53 -6.31 4.16
C THR A 145 12.11 -6.84 4.10
N PHE A 146 11.90 -8.13 3.85
CA PHE A 146 10.57 -8.74 3.86
C PHE A 146 9.94 -8.72 5.26
N ASP A 147 8.67 -9.12 5.35
CA ASP A 147 7.87 -9.16 6.57
C ASP A 147 7.66 -7.79 7.23
N GLY A 148 7.76 -6.68 6.49
CA GLY A 148 7.67 -5.33 7.02
C GLY A 148 8.94 -4.90 7.77
N ASN A 149 10.10 -5.48 7.47
CA ASN A 149 11.38 -4.97 7.98
C ASN A 149 11.84 -3.76 7.16
N LEU A 150 11.31 -2.58 7.50
CA LEU A 150 11.57 -1.35 6.76
C LEU A 150 13.04 -0.90 6.96
N PRO A 151 13.83 -0.71 5.90
CA PRO A 151 15.18 -0.14 5.99
C PRO A 151 15.09 1.39 6.11
N LEU A 152 14.65 1.87 7.29
CA LEU A 152 14.41 3.29 7.55
C LEU A 152 15.73 4.07 7.61
N ASP A 153 15.77 5.20 6.91
CA ASP A 153 16.77 6.25 7.12
C ASP A 153 16.57 6.85 8.51
N LEU A 154 17.55 6.71 9.39
CA LEU A 154 17.52 7.26 10.74
C LEU A 154 17.90 8.74 10.78
N GLY A 155 18.32 9.32 9.66
CA GLY A 155 18.50 10.76 9.50
C GLY A 155 17.19 11.46 9.16
N ALA A 156 17.29 12.71 8.74
CA ALA A 156 16.14 13.53 8.37
C ALA A 156 15.75 13.37 6.89
N ASN A 157 16.14 12.30 6.20
CA ASN A 157 15.87 12.19 4.77
C ASN A 157 14.46 11.68 4.46
N LEU A 158 13.83 12.27 3.45
CA LEU A 158 12.68 11.74 2.72
C LEU A 158 13.05 11.57 1.25
N PHE A 159 12.75 10.41 0.67
CA PHE A 159 13.10 10.07 -0.70
C PHE A 159 11.90 10.24 -1.63
N GLY A 160 12.12 10.94 -2.75
CA GLY A 160 11.14 11.12 -3.82
C GLY A 160 11.70 10.69 -5.18
N PRO A 161 10.83 10.44 -6.18
CA PRO A 161 11.24 9.90 -7.48
C PRO A 161 11.80 10.95 -8.43
N TYR A 162 11.83 12.22 -8.04
CA TYR A 162 12.21 13.33 -8.92
C TYR A 162 13.62 13.85 -8.60
N PRO A 163 14.49 13.98 -9.62
CA PRO A 163 15.81 14.56 -9.43
C PRO A 163 15.70 16.05 -9.10
N GLU A 164 16.76 16.59 -8.49
CA GLU A 164 16.88 17.99 -8.11
C GLU A 164 15.67 18.46 -7.26
N PRO A 165 15.43 17.84 -6.08
CA PRO A 165 14.37 18.29 -5.20
C PRO A 165 14.68 19.67 -4.63
N PHE A 166 13.63 20.40 -4.23
CA PHE A 166 13.77 21.69 -3.56
C PHE A 166 13.33 21.57 -2.10
N ASP A 167 14.29 21.67 -1.18
CA ASP A 167 14.08 21.31 0.22
C ASP A 167 13.41 22.38 1.07
N GLY A 168 13.61 23.67 0.76
CA GLY A 168 13.42 24.77 1.70
C GLY A 168 12.11 24.72 2.53
N PRO A 169 10.93 24.73 1.90
CA PRO A 169 9.65 24.66 2.59
C PRO A 169 9.43 23.36 3.37
N MET A 170 9.85 22.21 2.83
CA MET A 170 9.68 20.91 3.48
C MET A 170 10.56 20.82 4.73
N ALA A 171 11.84 21.20 4.63
CA ALA A 171 12.75 21.22 5.77
C ALA A 171 12.27 22.16 6.88
N ALA A 172 11.79 23.36 6.52
CA ALA A 172 11.31 24.33 7.50
C ALA A 172 10.01 23.89 8.21
N MET A 173 9.13 23.16 7.53
CA MET A 173 7.79 22.84 8.04
C MET A 173 7.67 21.45 8.66
N SER A 174 8.44 20.48 8.18
CA SER A 174 8.38 19.08 8.62
C SER A 174 9.63 18.61 9.35
N GLY A 175 10.77 19.30 9.20
CA GLY A 175 12.08 18.85 9.70
C GLY A 175 12.81 17.90 8.75
N TYR A 176 12.17 17.39 7.70
CA TYR A 176 12.81 16.50 6.72
C TYR A 176 13.51 17.24 5.58
N GLN A 177 14.63 16.67 5.14
CA GLN A 177 15.37 17.01 3.92
C GLN A 177 14.93 16.08 2.80
N ILE A 178 14.60 16.62 1.62
CA ILE A 178 14.15 15.81 0.51
C ILE A 178 15.38 15.36 -0.29
N GLN A 179 15.42 14.08 -0.62
CA GLN A 179 16.45 13.47 -1.44
C GLN A 179 15.81 12.84 -2.68
N TYR A 180 16.53 12.87 -3.79
CA TYR A 180 16.20 11.97 -4.89
C TYR A 180 16.49 10.54 -4.46
N GLY A 181 15.52 9.65 -4.62
CA GLY A 181 15.68 8.22 -4.34
C GLY A 181 15.02 7.40 -5.43
N GLU A 182 15.81 6.90 -6.37
CA GLU A 182 15.33 6.05 -7.48
C GLU A 182 14.58 4.81 -6.97
N HIS A 183 15.00 4.28 -5.82
CA HIS A 183 14.41 3.09 -5.21
C HIS A 183 12.91 3.23 -4.90
N VAL A 184 12.40 4.44 -4.70
CA VAL A 184 10.97 4.66 -4.41
C VAL A 184 10.07 4.33 -5.61
N SER A 185 10.64 4.32 -6.81
CA SER A 185 9.96 3.95 -8.06
C SER A 185 10.08 2.47 -8.42
N THR A 186 10.74 1.66 -7.58
CA THR A 186 10.99 0.23 -7.85
C THR A 186 9.98 -0.69 -7.18
N SER A 187 9.60 -1.80 -7.82
CA SER A 187 8.74 -2.85 -7.24
C SER A 187 9.27 -3.40 -5.92
N ALA A 188 10.60 -3.34 -5.72
CA ALA A 188 11.27 -3.84 -4.53
C ALA A 188 10.96 -3.05 -3.25
N LEU A 189 10.48 -1.79 -3.36
CA LEU A 189 9.91 -1.06 -2.21
C LEU A 189 8.67 -1.79 -1.67
N CYS A 190 7.76 -2.19 -2.56
CA CYS A 190 6.52 -2.88 -2.21
C CYS A 190 6.79 -4.26 -1.61
N ALA A 191 7.89 -4.91 -2.01
CA ALA A 191 8.31 -6.22 -1.52
C ALA A 191 8.48 -6.27 0.01
N THR A 192 8.78 -5.14 0.63
CA THR A 192 8.95 -4.99 2.08
C THR A 192 7.72 -5.50 2.84
N CYS A 193 6.51 -5.13 2.41
CA CYS A 193 5.25 -5.59 3.02
C CYS A 193 4.55 -6.68 2.20
N HIS A 194 4.77 -6.73 0.89
CA HIS A 194 4.15 -7.70 -0.03
C HIS A 194 5.00 -8.95 -0.29
N THR A 195 5.84 -9.29 0.69
CA THR A 195 6.46 -10.61 0.83
C THR A 195 6.47 -10.96 2.31
N LEU A 196 5.67 -11.96 2.69
CA LEU A 196 5.45 -12.35 4.08
C LEU A 196 5.71 -13.84 4.25
N GLU A 197 6.72 -14.16 5.05
CA GLU A 197 7.01 -15.50 5.55
C GLU A 197 6.51 -15.62 7.00
N THR A 198 5.50 -16.46 7.21
CA THR A 198 5.00 -16.77 8.55
C THR A 198 5.32 -18.21 8.90
N GLY A 199 4.85 -18.66 10.07
CA GLY A 199 5.09 -20.03 10.48
C GLY A 199 4.04 -20.52 11.46
N HIS A 200 3.85 -21.84 11.46
CA HIS A 200 3.02 -22.56 12.42
C HIS A 200 3.87 -23.62 13.10
N GLY A 201 4.13 -23.45 14.40
CA GLY A 201 5.13 -24.23 15.11
C GLY A 201 6.54 -23.99 14.55
N GLU A 202 7.23 -25.08 14.17
CA GLU A 202 8.57 -25.01 13.56
C GLU A 202 8.55 -24.79 12.04
N ALA A 203 7.41 -25.03 11.39
CA ALA A 203 7.28 -24.88 9.94
C ALA A 203 7.23 -23.40 9.53
N ARG A 204 7.94 -23.06 8.46
CA ARG A 204 8.00 -21.73 7.84
C ARG A 204 7.48 -21.82 6.41
N PHE A 205 6.66 -20.87 6.01
CA PHE A 205 6.10 -20.83 4.66
C PHE A 205 5.82 -19.39 4.22
N LEU A 206 5.86 -19.18 2.90
CA LEU A 206 5.42 -17.93 2.30
C LEU A 206 3.89 -17.85 2.38
N GLU A 207 3.39 -17.02 3.28
CA GLU A 207 1.96 -16.76 3.41
C GLU A 207 1.48 -15.83 2.30
N GLN A 208 2.28 -14.81 1.98
CA GLN A 208 2.00 -13.86 0.90
C GLN A 208 3.27 -13.67 0.08
N SER A 209 3.18 -13.89 -1.23
CA SER A 209 4.30 -13.74 -2.16
C SER A 209 4.04 -12.89 -3.41
N PRO A 210 3.16 -11.85 -3.43
CA PRO A 210 2.93 -11.07 -4.65
C PRO A 210 4.19 -10.56 -5.36
N TYR A 211 5.18 -10.07 -4.62
CA TYR A 211 6.43 -9.58 -5.23
C TYR A 211 7.23 -10.71 -5.89
N LEU A 212 7.34 -11.88 -5.24
CA LEU A 212 8.07 -13.02 -5.81
C LEU A 212 7.33 -13.64 -7.00
N GLU A 213 6.00 -13.60 -6.99
CA GLU A 213 5.17 -13.97 -8.13
C GLU A 213 5.39 -13.01 -9.30
N TRP A 214 5.42 -11.70 -9.04
CA TRP A 214 5.77 -10.67 -10.02
C TRP A 214 7.16 -10.87 -10.61
N ARG A 215 8.14 -11.14 -9.75
CA ARG A 215 9.51 -11.41 -10.17
C ARG A 215 9.62 -12.59 -11.14
N ASN A 216 8.70 -13.56 -11.02
CA ASN A 216 8.61 -14.74 -11.87
C ASN A 216 7.64 -14.59 -13.06
N SER A 217 7.12 -13.38 -13.30
CA SER A 217 6.21 -13.08 -14.41
C SER A 217 6.93 -12.42 -15.59
N VAL A 218 6.24 -12.35 -16.74
CA VAL A 218 6.69 -11.58 -17.92
C VAL A 218 6.78 -10.07 -17.68
N PHE A 219 6.16 -9.57 -16.61
CA PHE A 219 6.16 -8.16 -16.26
C PHE A 219 7.40 -7.75 -15.44
N SER A 220 8.14 -8.72 -14.91
CA SER A 220 9.39 -8.44 -14.21
C SER A 220 10.40 -7.76 -15.15
N TYR A 221 11.08 -6.74 -14.64
CA TYR A 221 12.25 -6.16 -15.31
C TYR A 221 13.57 -6.66 -14.70
N GLU A 222 13.54 -7.45 -13.63
CA GLU A 222 14.74 -7.84 -12.88
C GLU A 222 15.63 -8.84 -13.63
N SER A 223 15.07 -9.60 -14.57
CA SER A 223 15.80 -10.51 -15.46
C SER A 223 16.13 -9.88 -16.82
N GLY A 224 15.89 -8.58 -16.99
CA GLY A 224 16.01 -7.84 -18.24
C GLY A 224 14.69 -7.18 -18.61
N GLU A 225 14.76 -5.91 -19.01
CA GLU A 225 13.59 -5.14 -19.41
C GLU A 225 13.10 -5.56 -20.81
N THR A 226 11.78 -5.72 -20.93
CA THR A 226 11.07 -6.04 -22.17
C THR A 226 9.92 -5.06 -22.39
N GLU A 227 9.28 -5.10 -23.56
CA GLU A 227 8.09 -4.27 -23.84
C GLU A 227 6.93 -4.54 -22.85
N GLN A 228 6.88 -5.75 -22.28
CA GLN A 228 5.89 -6.17 -21.30
C GLN A 228 6.27 -5.79 -19.87
N SER A 229 7.52 -5.37 -19.60
CA SER A 229 7.96 -5.07 -18.25
C SER A 229 7.14 -3.94 -17.62
N ARG A 230 6.66 -4.15 -16.41
CA ARG A 230 5.85 -3.20 -15.63
C ARG A 230 6.25 -3.28 -14.16
N SER A 231 6.48 -2.14 -13.51
CA SER A 231 6.67 -2.09 -12.06
C SER A 231 5.33 -2.16 -11.33
N CYS A 232 5.35 -2.53 -10.04
CA CYS A 232 4.18 -2.47 -9.17
C CYS A 232 3.52 -1.09 -9.21
N GLN A 233 4.33 -0.03 -9.16
CA GLN A 233 3.88 1.36 -9.25
C GLN A 233 3.23 1.66 -10.59
N SER A 234 3.77 1.16 -11.70
CA SER A 234 3.22 1.46 -13.02
C SER A 234 1.78 0.95 -13.21
N CYS A 235 1.41 -0.15 -12.53
CA CYS A 235 0.06 -0.71 -12.54
C CYS A 235 -0.82 -0.12 -11.42
N HIS A 236 -0.33 -0.07 -10.18
CA HIS A 236 -1.16 0.31 -9.02
C HIS A 236 -1.15 1.80 -8.70
N MET A 237 -0.21 2.58 -9.25
CA MET A 237 -0.12 4.02 -9.07
C MET A 237 -0.24 4.71 -10.45
N PRO A 238 -1.47 4.83 -10.99
CA PRO A 238 -1.67 5.35 -12.34
C PRO A 238 -1.10 6.77 -12.50
N ASN A 239 -0.65 7.05 -13.72
CA ASN A 239 -0.11 8.35 -14.09
C ASN A 239 -1.23 9.40 -14.17
N MET A 240 -1.09 10.48 -13.41
CA MET A 240 -2.01 11.62 -13.32
C MET A 240 -1.58 12.79 -14.21
N GLY A 241 -0.48 12.63 -14.95
CA GLY A 241 0.10 13.62 -15.84
C GLY A 241 1.11 14.54 -15.14
N SER A 242 1.47 15.62 -15.83
CA SER A 242 2.42 16.60 -15.33
C SER A 242 1.73 17.69 -14.51
N MET A 243 2.20 17.95 -13.29
CA MET A 243 1.66 19.01 -12.42
C MET A 243 2.68 19.46 -11.36
N ASN A 244 2.40 20.62 -10.73
CA ASN A 244 3.10 21.00 -9.51
C ASN A 244 2.68 20.08 -8.36
N ILE A 245 3.67 19.52 -7.65
CA ILE A 245 3.45 18.50 -6.62
C ILE A 245 3.27 19.07 -5.20
N ALA A 246 3.22 20.39 -5.06
CA ALA A 246 3.01 21.06 -3.78
C ALA A 246 2.47 22.47 -3.97
N HIS A 247 1.59 22.89 -3.06
CA HIS A 247 1.21 24.29 -2.86
C HIS A 247 1.86 24.83 -1.57
N ASN A 248 1.85 26.15 -1.39
CA ASN A 248 2.35 26.78 -0.16
C ASN A 248 1.35 26.62 1.00
N PRO A 249 1.79 26.73 2.28
CA PRO A 249 0.90 26.54 3.43
C PRO A 249 -0.29 27.52 3.53
N MET A 250 -0.28 28.62 2.78
CA MET A 250 -1.39 29.57 2.70
C MET A 250 -2.40 29.21 1.59
N GLY A 251 -2.19 28.09 0.90
CA GLY A 251 -3.09 27.56 -0.12
C GLY A 251 -2.88 28.12 -1.53
N GLY A 252 -1.79 28.84 -1.80
CA GLY A 252 -1.45 29.30 -3.16
C GLY A 252 -0.35 28.46 -3.80
N ASP A 253 -0.14 28.58 -5.10
CA ASP A 253 0.99 27.93 -5.76
C ASP A 253 2.34 28.50 -5.28
N PHE A 254 3.38 27.66 -5.29
CA PHE A 254 4.74 28.15 -5.15
C PHE A 254 5.22 28.71 -6.51
N PRO A 255 5.64 29.99 -6.60
CA PRO A 255 5.97 30.62 -7.87
C PRO A 255 7.26 30.09 -8.51
N PHE A 256 8.08 29.36 -7.74
CA PHE A 256 9.37 28.80 -8.17
C PHE A 256 9.31 27.30 -8.48
N LEU A 257 8.16 26.64 -8.25
CA LEU A 257 8.02 25.22 -8.59
C LEU A 257 7.63 25.07 -10.06
N SER A 258 8.29 24.12 -10.72
CA SER A 258 7.96 23.67 -12.06
C SER A 258 7.20 22.33 -11.99
N PRO A 259 6.29 22.07 -12.94
CA PRO A 259 5.58 20.79 -12.99
C PRO A 259 6.55 19.61 -13.06
N ARG A 260 6.26 18.57 -12.29
CA ARG A 260 6.94 17.29 -12.41
C ARG A 260 6.18 16.39 -13.39
N PRO A 261 6.88 15.65 -14.26
CA PRO A 261 6.23 14.72 -15.17
C PRO A 261 5.72 13.49 -14.42
N ASP A 262 4.77 12.79 -15.02
CA ASP A 262 4.33 11.46 -14.61
C ASP A 262 3.96 11.34 -13.11
N VAL A 263 3.26 12.33 -12.56
CA VAL A 263 2.83 12.32 -11.15
C VAL A 263 1.92 11.13 -10.91
N ARG A 264 2.22 10.34 -9.88
CA ARG A 264 1.57 9.06 -9.61
C ARG A 264 0.49 9.20 -8.55
N SER A 265 -0.69 8.64 -8.81
CA SER A 265 -1.76 8.52 -7.81
C SER A 265 -1.33 7.62 -6.65
N HIS A 266 -1.73 7.96 -5.43
CA HIS A 266 -1.52 7.15 -4.23
C HIS A 266 -2.77 6.35 -3.84
N ALA A 267 -3.72 6.17 -4.77
CA ALA A 267 -4.90 5.34 -4.57
C ALA A 267 -4.56 3.86 -4.32
N ILE A 268 -3.51 3.35 -4.99
CA ILE A 268 -2.94 2.00 -4.82
C ILE A 268 -4.04 0.94 -4.78
N VAL A 269 -4.83 0.91 -5.87
CA VAL A 269 -6.04 0.12 -5.98
C VAL A 269 -5.70 -1.36 -6.01
N GLY A 270 -6.33 -2.11 -5.11
CA GLY A 270 -6.17 -3.56 -4.97
C GLY A 270 -7.39 -4.32 -5.48
N GLY A 271 -7.78 -5.38 -4.76
CA GLY A 271 -8.92 -6.22 -5.12
C GLY A 271 -9.99 -6.34 -4.03
N ASN A 272 -10.00 -5.48 -3.01
CA ASN A 272 -10.88 -5.63 -1.84
C ASN A 272 -11.93 -4.51 -1.73
N ALA A 273 -12.85 -4.44 -2.71
CA ALA A 273 -13.94 -3.47 -2.68
C ALA A 273 -14.87 -3.67 -1.47
N LEU A 274 -15.04 -4.92 -1.02
CA LEU A 274 -15.85 -5.25 0.16
C LEU A 274 -15.31 -4.58 1.43
N LEU A 275 -13.99 -4.61 1.65
CA LEU A 275 -13.39 -3.91 2.79
C LEU A 275 -13.68 -2.41 2.73
N LEU A 276 -13.59 -1.78 1.56
CA LEU A 276 -13.89 -0.35 1.40
C LEU A 276 -15.37 -0.05 1.73
N ASP A 277 -16.30 -0.94 1.35
CA ASP A 277 -17.71 -0.83 1.76
C ASP A 277 -17.88 -0.95 3.28
N LEU A 278 -17.20 -1.91 3.92
CA LEU A 278 -17.25 -2.11 5.36
C LEU A 278 -16.69 -0.90 6.11
N LEU A 279 -15.56 -0.36 5.67
CA LEU A 279 -14.97 0.88 6.21
C LEU A 279 -15.94 2.06 6.03
N ARG A 280 -16.67 2.13 4.90
CA ARG A 280 -17.68 3.17 4.66
C ARG A 280 -18.85 3.05 5.63
N LEU A 281 -19.34 1.83 5.87
CA LEU A 281 -20.48 1.56 6.75
C LEU A 281 -20.11 1.75 8.24
N GLY A 282 -18.91 1.34 8.64
CA GLY A 282 -18.41 1.41 10.03
C GLY A 282 -17.51 2.60 10.32
N ARG A 283 -17.51 3.64 9.48
CA ARG A 283 -16.49 4.71 9.47
C ARG A 283 -16.20 5.31 10.85
N GLU A 284 -17.25 5.67 11.58
CA GLU A 284 -17.12 6.35 12.88
C GLU A 284 -16.58 5.42 13.97
N GLU A 285 -17.07 4.18 14.02
CA GLU A 285 -16.64 3.17 14.98
C GLU A 285 -15.19 2.73 14.74
N LEU A 286 -14.78 2.64 13.48
CA LEU A 286 -13.45 2.20 13.07
C LEU A 286 -12.41 3.34 13.02
N GLY A 287 -12.80 4.59 13.34
CA GLY A 287 -11.88 5.73 13.33
C GLY A 287 -11.38 6.13 11.92
N VAL A 288 -12.12 5.76 10.88
CA VAL A 288 -11.73 6.00 9.47
C VAL A 288 -11.86 7.48 9.13
N ARG A 289 -10.79 8.06 8.58
CA ARG A 289 -10.72 9.50 8.26
C ARG A 289 -11.24 9.88 6.89
N ALA A 290 -11.20 8.95 5.93
CA ALA A 290 -11.78 9.16 4.62
C ALA A 290 -13.29 9.40 4.76
N SER A 291 -13.83 10.36 4.02
CA SER A 291 -15.27 10.55 3.94
C SER A 291 -15.95 9.35 3.29
N ALA A 292 -17.27 9.20 3.52
CA ALA A 292 -18.03 8.14 2.87
C ALA A 292 -17.98 8.23 1.33
N ALA A 293 -17.93 9.44 0.78
CA ALA A 293 -17.86 9.66 -0.66
C ALA A 293 -16.52 9.18 -1.25
N GLU A 294 -15.41 9.44 -0.56
CA GLU A 294 -14.09 8.99 -0.99
C GLU A 294 -13.96 7.47 -0.92
N LEU A 295 -14.47 6.83 0.14
CA LEU A 295 -14.48 5.37 0.26
C LEU A 295 -15.35 4.72 -0.81
N GLU A 296 -16.52 5.31 -1.10
CA GLU A 296 -17.40 4.85 -2.17
C GLU A 296 -16.69 4.96 -3.54
N GLN A 297 -16.03 6.08 -3.81
CA GLN A 297 -15.26 6.26 -5.04
C GLN A 297 -14.13 5.23 -5.15
N MET A 298 -13.36 4.99 -4.09
CA MET A 298 -12.29 3.98 -4.08
C MET A 298 -12.85 2.56 -4.28
N ALA A 299 -14.02 2.26 -3.70
CA ALA A 299 -14.67 0.97 -3.88
C ALA A 299 -15.14 0.78 -5.33
N GLN A 300 -15.67 1.82 -5.96
CA GLN A 300 -16.05 1.80 -7.38
C GLN A 300 -14.83 1.60 -8.29
N GLU A 301 -13.73 2.31 -8.04
CA GLU A 301 -12.49 2.13 -8.79
C GLU A 301 -11.91 0.71 -8.62
N THR A 302 -11.96 0.16 -7.41
CA THR A 302 -11.57 -1.23 -7.14
C THR A 302 -12.42 -2.23 -7.94
N ARG A 303 -13.75 -2.04 -8.00
CA ARG A 303 -14.63 -2.89 -8.80
C ARG A 303 -14.38 -2.75 -10.30
N ARG A 304 -14.08 -1.54 -10.77
CA ARG A 304 -13.74 -1.27 -12.17
C ARG A 304 -12.44 -1.99 -12.56
N GLN A 305 -11.39 -1.88 -11.76
CA GLN A 305 -10.13 -2.60 -11.99
C GLN A 305 -10.33 -4.11 -12.02
N LEU A 306 -11.14 -4.65 -11.11
CA LEU A 306 -11.45 -6.09 -11.06
C LEU A 306 -12.21 -6.57 -12.30
N SER A 307 -13.10 -5.74 -12.86
CA SER A 307 -13.93 -6.12 -14.02
C SER A 307 -13.30 -5.82 -15.37
N GLN A 308 -12.30 -4.94 -15.44
CA GLN A 308 -11.75 -4.46 -16.72
C GLN A 308 -10.26 -4.73 -16.90
N ASP A 309 -9.47 -4.70 -15.81
CA ASP A 309 -8.02 -4.58 -15.91
C ASP A 309 -7.27 -5.77 -15.26
N THR A 310 -7.99 -6.76 -14.73
CA THR A 310 -7.41 -7.86 -13.93
C THR A 310 -7.30 -9.18 -14.70
N ALA A 311 -8.33 -9.54 -15.48
CA ALA A 311 -8.33 -10.72 -16.33
C ALA A 311 -9.31 -10.55 -17.51
N THR A 312 -9.04 -11.27 -18.60
CA THR A 312 -10.04 -11.51 -19.65
C THR A 312 -10.60 -12.92 -19.49
N VAL A 313 -11.89 -13.09 -19.81
CA VAL A 313 -12.56 -14.39 -19.87
C VAL A 313 -13.30 -14.46 -21.19
N ASP A 314 -13.01 -15.48 -21.99
CA ASP A 314 -13.63 -15.69 -23.30
C ASP A 314 -14.02 -17.16 -23.49
N LEU A 315 -14.89 -17.40 -24.47
CA LEU A 315 -15.26 -18.74 -24.92
C LEU A 315 -14.64 -19.00 -26.29
N ASP A 316 -13.97 -20.13 -26.44
CA ASP A 316 -13.44 -20.60 -27.72
C ASP A 316 -14.04 -21.96 -28.10
N GLU A 317 -13.92 -22.32 -29.38
CA GLU A 317 -14.36 -23.62 -29.92
C GLU A 317 -15.82 -24.00 -29.57
N VAL A 318 -16.74 -23.03 -29.56
CA VAL A 318 -18.15 -23.31 -29.24
C VAL A 318 -18.79 -24.11 -30.37
N GLU A 319 -18.98 -25.41 -30.14
CA GLU A 319 -19.50 -26.35 -31.14
C GLU A 319 -20.50 -27.36 -30.56
N TRP A 320 -21.42 -27.80 -31.41
CA TRP A 320 -22.25 -28.96 -31.13
C TRP A 320 -21.59 -30.20 -31.70
N PHE A 321 -21.26 -31.17 -30.84
CA PHE A 321 -20.68 -32.45 -31.23
C PHE A 321 -21.39 -33.60 -30.54
N LEU A 322 -22.01 -34.48 -31.33
CA LEU A 322 -22.74 -35.68 -30.85
C LEU A 322 -23.66 -35.39 -29.66
N ASP A 323 -24.61 -34.45 -29.85
CA ASP A 323 -25.60 -34.01 -28.85
C ASP A 323 -25.00 -33.36 -27.58
N ARG A 324 -23.75 -32.91 -27.63
CA ARG A 324 -23.11 -32.14 -26.57
C ARG A 324 -22.68 -30.78 -27.07
N LEU A 325 -22.91 -29.75 -26.27
CA LEU A 325 -22.26 -28.46 -26.44
C LEU A 325 -20.84 -28.57 -25.87
N ARG A 326 -19.83 -28.35 -26.71
CA ARG A 326 -18.42 -28.26 -26.35
C ARG A 326 -17.96 -26.83 -26.54
N PHE A 327 -17.13 -26.35 -25.64
CA PHE A 327 -16.46 -25.06 -25.70
C PHE A 327 -15.28 -25.10 -24.72
N ASP A 328 -14.29 -24.28 -24.96
CA ASP A 328 -13.20 -24.01 -24.04
C ASP A 328 -13.45 -22.65 -23.37
N VAL A 329 -13.10 -22.53 -22.09
CA VAL A 329 -13.12 -21.25 -21.38
C VAL A 329 -11.68 -20.78 -21.27
N LEU A 330 -11.35 -19.69 -21.97
CA LEU A 330 -10.04 -19.07 -21.91
C LEU A 330 -10.04 -18.00 -20.81
N VAL A 331 -9.06 -18.07 -19.90
CA VAL A 331 -8.84 -17.06 -18.86
C VAL A 331 -7.43 -16.52 -18.99
N GLU A 332 -7.29 -15.24 -19.33
CA GLU A 332 -6.00 -14.56 -19.36
C GLU A 332 -5.83 -13.73 -18.09
N ASN A 333 -4.75 -13.99 -17.35
CA ASN A 333 -4.38 -13.17 -16.21
C ASN A 333 -3.59 -11.95 -16.70
N LEU A 334 -4.15 -10.76 -16.52
CA LEU A 334 -3.50 -9.49 -16.87
C LEU A 334 -2.63 -8.93 -15.73
N ALA A 335 -2.73 -9.51 -14.54
CA ALA A 335 -1.92 -9.11 -13.40
C ALA A 335 -0.49 -9.67 -13.49
N GLY A 336 0.46 -8.92 -12.94
CA GLY A 336 1.85 -9.34 -12.84
C GLY A 336 2.11 -10.47 -11.85
N HIS A 337 1.14 -10.87 -11.04
CA HIS A 337 1.27 -11.90 -10.01
C HIS A 337 0.15 -12.92 -10.17
N LYS A 338 0.00 -13.89 -9.26
CA LYS A 338 -1.14 -14.81 -9.31
C LYS A 338 -2.47 -14.05 -9.25
N LEU A 339 -3.51 -14.62 -9.83
CA LEU A 339 -4.87 -14.12 -9.70
C LEU A 339 -5.72 -15.21 -9.05
N PRO A 340 -6.27 -14.99 -7.84
CA PRO A 340 -5.89 -13.94 -6.88
C PRO A 340 -4.51 -14.18 -6.24
N SER A 341 -3.83 -13.09 -5.83
CA SER A 341 -2.61 -13.10 -5.00
C SER A 341 -2.84 -12.44 -3.64
N GLY A 342 -1.82 -12.50 -2.77
CA GLY A 342 -1.81 -11.93 -1.42
C GLY A 342 -2.35 -12.90 -0.39
N TYR A 343 -3.31 -12.44 0.42
CA TYR A 343 -3.90 -13.22 1.51
C TYR A 343 -4.45 -14.59 1.02
N PRO A 344 -4.01 -15.73 1.61
CA PRO A 344 -4.25 -17.07 1.05
C PRO A 344 -5.71 -17.55 1.10
N SER A 345 -6.62 -16.82 1.74
CA SER A 345 -8.06 -17.17 1.71
C SER A 345 -8.77 -16.67 0.45
N ARG A 346 -8.13 -15.80 -0.35
CA ARG A 346 -8.72 -15.29 -1.60
C ARG A 346 -8.96 -16.43 -2.58
N ARG A 347 -10.15 -16.47 -3.17
CA ARG A 347 -10.59 -17.50 -4.12
C ARG A 347 -11.23 -16.84 -5.32
N MET A 348 -11.10 -17.51 -6.46
CA MET A 348 -11.86 -17.21 -7.67
C MET A 348 -12.47 -18.52 -8.20
N TRP A 349 -13.61 -18.42 -8.87
CA TRP A 349 -14.24 -19.53 -9.58
C TRP A 349 -14.86 -19.00 -10.86
N LEU A 350 -14.97 -19.89 -11.86
CA LEU A 350 -15.73 -19.62 -13.08
C LEU A 350 -17.14 -20.16 -12.88
N GLU A 351 -18.13 -19.32 -13.13
CA GLU A 351 -19.52 -19.74 -13.26
C GLU A 351 -19.88 -19.76 -14.74
N VAL A 352 -20.33 -20.93 -15.23
CA VAL A 352 -20.69 -21.12 -16.62
C VAL A 352 -22.17 -21.47 -16.68
N THR A 353 -22.94 -20.64 -17.36
CA THR A 353 -24.39 -20.80 -17.50
C THR A 353 -24.73 -21.06 -18.96
N VAL A 354 -25.40 -22.18 -19.22
CA VAL A 354 -25.96 -22.51 -20.54
C VAL A 354 -27.46 -22.30 -20.47
N THR A 355 -27.99 -21.36 -21.25
CA THR A 355 -29.42 -21.07 -21.33
C THR A 355 -30.00 -21.48 -22.68
N THR A 356 -31.28 -21.86 -22.68
CA THR A 356 -32.09 -21.95 -23.91
C THR A 356 -32.98 -20.70 -24.00
N GLU A 357 -33.40 -20.29 -25.19
CA GLU A 357 -34.30 -19.12 -25.38
C GLU A 357 -35.66 -19.27 -24.65
N ASP A 358 -35.99 -20.48 -24.17
CA ASP A 358 -37.30 -20.85 -23.60
C ASP A 358 -37.37 -20.96 -22.05
N PHE A 359 -36.43 -20.38 -21.29
CA PHE A 359 -36.55 -20.34 -19.81
C PHE A 359 -37.24 -19.04 -19.35
N PRO A 360 -38.43 -19.09 -18.71
CA PRO A 360 -39.13 -17.91 -18.19
C PRO A 360 -38.46 -17.27 -16.96
#